data_AF-A0A9D0W0T9-F1
#
_entry.id   AF-A0A9D0W0T9-F1
#
_cell.length_a   1.000
_cell.length_b   1.000
_cell.length_c   1.000
_cell.angle_alpha   90.00
_cell.angle_beta   90.00
_cell.angle_gamma   90.00
#
_symmetry.space_group_name_H-M   'P 1'
#
loop_
_entity.id
_entity.type
_entity.pdbx_description
1 polymer ?
#
loop_
_entity_poly.entity_id
_entity_poly.type
_entity_poly.pdbx_seq_one_letter_code
_entity_poly.pdbx_strand_id
1 'polypeptide(L)'
;ESAIREVIGQSQMDFVLKEGRAEVVSKTKALMQRVLDQYEAGLLVSDVNLQDAQPPEEVQGAFSDAIKAREDKERLKNEAETYANEVVPKARGAAARQLQEAEAYKASLVAKAEGETSRFLALLKEYKKAPEVTRKRLYMEAIESVLGNANKVIIDSGDASNIMYLPLDKMLQGAAAGLPRFNQSTSADQGIRSRTNEIQTRKPRRSSRETR
;
A
#
# COMPACT_ATOMS: atom_id res chain seq x y z
N GLU A 1 54.13 23.33 5.67
CA GLU A 1 53.91 21.87 5.50
C GLU A 1 53.86 21.11 6.83
N SER A 2 54.80 21.33 7.76
CA SER A 2 54.82 20.62 9.06
C SER A 2 53.53 20.71 9.87
N ALA A 3 52.88 21.88 9.89
CA ALA A 3 51.59 22.08 10.58
C ALA A 3 50.45 21.21 10.01
N ILE A 4 50.42 20.99 8.69
CA ILE A 4 49.43 20.12 8.03
C ILE A 4 49.68 18.67 8.41
N ARG A 5 50.95 18.24 8.38
CA ARG A 5 51.36 16.87 8.71
C ARG A 5 51.04 16.52 10.17
N GLU A 6 51.23 17.45 11.09
CA GLU A 6 50.94 17.23 12.52
C GLU A 6 49.45 17.02 12.79
N VAL A 7 48.58 17.87 12.23
CA VAL A 7 47.13 17.77 12.44
C VAL A 7 46.53 16.53 11.77
N ILE A 8 47.03 16.16 10.58
CA ILE A 8 46.60 14.95 9.87
C ILE A 8 47.08 13.69 10.61
N GLY A 9 48.31 13.69 11.14
CA GLY A 9 48.85 12.56 11.90
C GLY A 9 48.14 12.28 13.23
N GLN A 10 47.48 13.28 13.81
CA GLN A 10 46.68 13.15 15.04
C GLN A 10 45.21 12.78 14.76
N SER A 11 44.76 12.78 13.51
CA SER A 11 43.37 12.55 13.12
C SER A 11 43.18 11.16 12.54
N GLN A 12 42.01 10.55 12.75
CA GLN A 12 41.69 9.27 12.11
C GLN A 12 41.48 9.44 10.61
N MET A 13 42.01 8.51 9.81
CA MET A 13 41.94 8.55 8.34
C MET A 13 40.49 8.70 7.84
N ASP A 14 39.55 7.92 8.38
CA ASP A 14 38.14 7.96 7.96
C ASP A 14 37.47 9.32 8.27
N PHE A 15 37.89 9.97 9.35
CA PHE A 15 37.41 11.28 9.77
C PHE A 15 37.88 12.38 8.81
N VAL A 16 39.14 12.37 8.38
CA VAL A 16 39.70 13.36 7.45
C VAL A 16 39.09 13.23 6.05
N LEU A 17 38.69 12.02 5.66
CA LEU A 17 38.14 11.74 4.32
C LEU A 17 36.64 12.05 4.20
N LYS A 18 35.85 11.93 5.29
CA LYS A 18 34.38 12.03 5.24
C LYS A 18 33.82 13.34 5.80
N GLU A 19 33.94 13.55 7.10
CA GLU A 19 33.19 14.61 7.81
C GLU A 19 34.09 15.70 8.41
N GLY A 20 35.32 15.33 8.77
CA GLY A 20 36.24 16.17 9.53
C GLY A 20 37.03 17.20 8.72
N ARG A 21 36.82 17.32 7.40
CA ARG A 21 37.61 18.23 6.55
C ARG A 21 37.58 19.68 7.05
N ALA A 22 36.41 20.19 7.40
CA ALA A 22 36.26 21.56 7.91
C ALA A 22 36.96 21.75 9.26
N GLU A 23 36.89 20.74 10.14
CA GLU A 23 37.51 20.78 11.46
C GLU A 23 39.04 20.70 11.37
N VAL A 24 39.57 19.84 10.50
CA VAL A 24 41.00 19.70 10.22
C VAL A 24 41.56 20.98 9.61
N VAL A 25 40.86 21.60 8.67
CA VAL A 25 41.24 22.90 8.08
C VAL A 25 41.30 24.00 9.14
N SER A 26 40.29 24.07 10.02
CA SER A 26 40.25 25.06 11.11
C SER A 26 41.41 24.89 12.09
N LYS A 27 41.67 23.66 12.55
CA LYS A 27 42.80 23.32 13.42
C LYS A 27 44.15 23.63 12.78
N THR A 28 44.29 23.30 11.49
CA THR A 28 45.51 23.58 10.72
C THR A 28 45.77 25.08 10.57
N LYS A 29 44.72 25.88 10.30
CA LYS A 29 44.82 27.34 10.22
C LYS A 29 45.28 27.95 11.55
N ALA A 30 44.69 27.51 12.66
CA ALA A 30 45.06 27.98 14.00
C ALA A 30 46.52 27.63 14.36
N LEU A 31 46.96 26.41 14.02
CA LEU A 31 48.32 25.96 14.29
C LEU A 31 49.34 26.66 13.39
N MET A 32 49.02 26.87 12.12
CA MET A 32 49.84 27.68 11.20
C MET A 32 50.01 29.12 11.67
N GLN A 33 48.91 29.78 12.10
CA GLN A 33 48.99 31.15 12.59
C GLN A 33 49.90 31.24 13.81
N ARG A 34 49.74 30.32 14.78
CA ARG A 34 50.59 30.26 15.98
C ARG A 34 52.08 30.11 15.65
N VAL A 35 52.42 29.28 14.67
CA VAL A 35 53.81 29.08 14.23
C VAL A 35 54.35 30.34 13.54
N LEU A 36 53.55 31.01 12.70
CA LEU A 36 53.96 32.25 12.01
C LEU A 36 54.14 33.43 12.99
N ASP A 37 53.28 33.52 14.00
CA ASP A 37 53.39 34.53 15.06
C ASP A 37 54.67 34.31 15.90
N GLN A 38 55.04 33.05 16.16
CA GLN A 38 56.27 32.70 16.89
C GLN A 38 57.55 33.05 16.11
N TYR A 39 57.50 33.00 14.78
CA TYR A 39 58.59 33.44 13.91
C TYR A 39 58.55 34.94 13.59
N GLU A 40 57.63 35.71 14.19
CA GLU A 40 57.45 37.15 13.97
C GLU A 40 57.33 37.53 12.47
N ALA A 41 56.72 36.66 11.68
CA ALA A 41 56.71 36.81 10.22
C ALA A 41 55.82 37.96 9.71
N GLY A 42 54.93 38.51 10.54
CA GLY A 42 54.01 39.60 10.15
C GLY A 42 52.95 39.22 9.11
N LEU A 43 52.71 37.92 8.89
CA LEU A 43 51.77 37.39 7.90
C LEU A 43 50.49 36.86 8.55
N LEU A 44 49.35 37.11 7.92
CA LEU A 44 48.04 36.64 8.38
C LEU A 44 47.47 35.61 7.40
N VAL A 45 47.10 34.43 7.91
CA VAL A 45 46.57 33.33 7.07
C VAL A 45 45.08 33.56 6.82
N SER A 46 44.71 33.78 5.55
CA SER A 46 43.31 33.98 5.15
C SER A 46 42.54 32.67 5.11
N ASP A 47 42.96 31.70 4.29
CA ASP A 47 42.29 30.41 4.12
C ASP A 47 43.28 29.27 3.86
N VAL A 48 42.88 28.06 4.28
CA VAL A 48 43.64 26.83 4.07
C VAL A 48 42.74 25.84 3.35
N ASN A 49 43.15 25.39 2.16
CA ASN A 49 42.45 24.34 1.43
C ASN A 49 43.24 23.04 1.50
N LEU A 50 42.57 21.94 1.85
CA LEU A 50 43.11 20.60 1.76
C LEU A 50 42.93 20.09 0.32
N GLN A 51 44.00 19.56 -0.27
CA GLN A 51 43.92 18.83 -1.54
C GLN A 51 43.20 17.50 -1.33
N ASP A 52 42.54 17.00 -2.37
CA ASP A 52 41.77 15.75 -2.27
C ASP A 52 42.68 14.57 -1.92
N ALA A 53 42.53 14.07 -0.69
CA ALA A 53 43.23 12.89 -0.22
C ALA A 53 42.60 11.64 -0.83
N GLN A 54 43.35 10.95 -1.69
CA GLN A 54 42.94 9.67 -2.27
C GLN A 54 43.70 8.51 -1.60
N PRO A 55 43.01 7.37 -1.32
CA PRO A 55 43.69 6.15 -0.89
C PRO A 55 44.63 5.62 -1.98
N PRO A 56 45.79 5.03 -1.60
CA PRO A 56 46.67 4.38 -2.55
C PRO A 56 45.97 3.17 -3.21
N GLU A 57 46.32 2.88 -4.47
CA GLU A 57 45.62 1.87 -5.30
C GLU A 57 45.55 0.48 -4.64
N GLU A 58 46.60 0.12 -3.88
CA GLU A 58 46.73 -1.15 -3.17
C GLU A 58 45.57 -1.44 -2.19
N VAL A 59 44.91 -0.41 -1.64
CA VAL A 59 43.85 -0.56 -0.63
C VAL A 59 42.47 -0.11 -1.11
N GLN A 60 42.36 0.50 -2.30
CA GLN A 60 41.08 1.01 -2.82
C GLN A 60 40.00 -0.07 -2.89
N GLY A 61 40.36 -1.30 -3.25
CA GLY A 61 39.43 -2.44 -3.31
C GLY A 61 38.77 -2.72 -1.96
N ALA A 62 39.58 -2.85 -0.89
CA ALA A 62 39.09 -3.14 0.46
C ALA A 62 38.24 -2.00 1.04
N PHE A 63 38.60 -0.75 0.76
CA PHE A 63 37.79 0.41 1.18
C PHE A 63 36.45 0.47 0.44
N SER A 64 36.45 0.22 -0.87
CA SER A 64 35.22 0.19 -1.65
C SER A 64 34.26 -0.91 -1.15
N ASP A 65 34.80 -2.05 -0.74
CA ASP A 65 34.03 -3.15 -0.19
C ASP A 65 33.45 -2.81 1.19
N ALA A 66 34.25 -2.20 2.07
CA ALA A 66 33.79 -1.73 3.37
C ALA A 66 32.67 -0.68 3.27
N ILE A 67 32.76 0.24 2.30
CA ILE A 67 31.71 1.23 2.04
C ILE A 67 30.44 0.54 1.54
N LYS A 68 30.55 -0.35 0.54
CA LYS A 68 29.41 -1.12 0.02
C LYS A 68 28.72 -1.91 1.12
N ALA A 69 29.48 -2.63 1.95
CA ALA A 69 28.93 -3.40 3.06
C ALA A 69 28.20 -2.51 4.08
N ARG A 70 28.71 -1.30 4.35
CA ARG A 70 28.05 -0.33 5.25
C ARG A 70 26.75 0.20 4.65
N GLU A 71 26.77 0.56 3.37
CA GLU A 71 25.58 1.02 2.65
C GLU A 71 24.52 -0.08 2.57
N ASP A 72 24.93 -1.32 2.28
CA ASP A 72 24.02 -2.47 2.28
C ASP A 72 23.42 -2.73 3.66
N LYS A 73 24.20 -2.61 4.74
CA LYS A 73 23.68 -2.71 6.11
C LYS A 73 22.63 -1.64 6.40
N GLU A 74 22.90 -0.38 6.03
CA GLU A 74 21.95 0.72 6.23
C GLU A 74 20.70 0.53 5.39
N ARG A 75 20.85 0.12 4.12
CA ARG A 75 19.74 -0.21 3.23
C ARG A 75 18.85 -1.32 3.81
N LEU A 76 19.45 -2.43 4.23
CA LEU A 76 18.70 -3.55 4.82
C LEU A 76 18.00 -3.15 6.13
N LYS A 77 18.61 -2.30 6.95
CA LYS A 77 17.99 -1.77 8.16
C LYS A 77 16.77 -0.91 7.81
N ASN A 78 16.91 0.01 6.86
CA ASN A 78 15.83 0.88 6.42
C ASN A 78 14.69 0.09 5.77
N GLU A 79 15.00 -0.94 4.98
CA GLU A 79 14.02 -1.86 4.39
C GLU A 79 13.25 -2.63 5.47
N ALA A 80 13.95 -3.15 6.49
CA ALA A 80 13.32 -3.86 7.61
C ALA A 80 12.42 -2.95 8.44
N GLU A 81 12.87 -1.72 8.73
CA GLU A 81 12.07 -0.71 9.43
C GLU A 81 10.83 -0.34 8.60
N THR A 82 10.98 -0.12 7.30
CA THR A 82 9.87 0.14 6.39
C THR A 82 8.88 -1.01 6.38
N TYR A 83 9.35 -2.26 6.28
CA TYR A 83 8.49 -3.44 6.31
C TYR A 83 7.71 -3.56 7.62
N ALA A 84 8.37 -3.34 8.77
CA ALA A 84 7.70 -3.35 10.07
C ALA A 84 6.65 -2.23 10.18
N ASN A 85 7.00 -1.03 9.73
CA ASN A 85 6.12 0.14 9.70
C ASN A 85 4.94 -0.05 8.73
N GLU A 86 5.05 -0.91 7.72
CA GLU A 86 3.93 -1.27 6.87
C GLU A 86 3.04 -2.36 7.47
N VAL A 87 3.63 -3.45 7.94
CA VAL A 87 2.89 -4.66 8.34
C VAL A 87 2.13 -4.44 9.64
N VAL A 88 2.75 -3.83 10.65
CA VAL A 88 2.13 -3.68 11.98
C VAL A 88 0.86 -2.82 11.92
N PRO A 89 0.85 -1.64 11.28
CA PRO A 89 -0.37 -0.84 11.17
C PRO A 89 -1.42 -1.48 10.27
N LYS A 90 -1.03 -2.13 9.16
CA LYS A 90 -1.98 -2.85 8.29
C LYS A 90 -2.69 -3.96 9.07
N ALA A 91 -1.95 -4.77 9.83
CA ALA A 91 -2.51 -5.84 10.64
C ALA A 91 -3.42 -5.30 11.76
N ARG A 92 -3.00 -4.24 12.47
CA ARG A 92 -3.85 -3.57 13.48
C ARG A 92 -5.13 -3.00 12.89
N GLY A 93 -5.04 -2.36 11.72
CA GLY A 93 -6.21 -1.82 11.01
C GLY A 93 -7.17 -2.91 10.56
N ALA A 94 -6.65 -4.04 10.06
CA ALA A 94 -7.47 -5.20 9.70
C ALA A 94 -8.19 -5.80 10.92
N ALA A 95 -7.47 -5.96 12.04
CA ALA A 95 -8.07 -6.46 13.29
C ALA A 95 -9.15 -5.51 13.83
N ALA A 96 -8.88 -4.19 13.84
CA ALA A 96 -9.85 -3.19 14.27
C ALA A 96 -11.09 -3.18 13.37
N ARG A 97 -10.91 -3.29 12.05
CA ARG A 97 -12.02 -3.39 11.10
C ARG A 97 -12.89 -4.61 11.38
N GLN A 98 -12.28 -5.78 11.55
CA GLN A 98 -13.02 -7.01 11.82
C GLN A 98 -13.81 -6.94 13.14
N LEU A 99 -13.23 -6.30 14.16
CA LEU A 99 -13.91 -6.08 15.43
C LEU A 99 -15.11 -5.14 15.24
N GLN A 100 -14.93 -4.01 14.55
CA GLN A 100 -16.02 -3.08 14.28
C GLN A 100 -17.12 -3.67 13.40
N GLU A 101 -16.77 -4.51 12.41
CA GLU A 101 -17.74 -5.23 11.59
C GLU A 101 -18.56 -6.21 12.45
N ALA A 102 -17.93 -6.91 13.39
CA ALA A 102 -18.63 -7.80 14.31
C ALA A 102 -19.56 -7.04 15.27
N GLU A 103 -19.11 -5.90 15.81
CA GLU A 103 -19.92 -5.02 16.65
C GLU A 103 -21.10 -4.42 15.88
N ALA A 104 -20.86 -3.94 14.65
CA ALA A 104 -21.90 -3.42 13.78
C ALA A 104 -22.93 -4.50 13.42
N TYR A 105 -22.49 -5.73 13.14
CA TYR A 105 -23.39 -6.85 12.87
C TYR A 105 -24.25 -7.17 14.10
N LYS A 106 -23.64 -7.25 15.29
CA LYS A 106 -24.36 -7.46 16.55
C LYS A 106 -25.39 -6.35 16.79
N ALA A 107 -24.99 -5.09 16.64
CA ALA A 107 -25.89 -3.95 16.84
C ALA A 107 -27.05 -3.95 15.83
N SER A 108 -26.76 -4.24 14.55
CA SER A 108 -27.78 -4.39 13.50
C SER A 108 -28.77 -5.50 13.82
N LEU A 109 -28.28 -6.65 14.30
CA LEU A 109 -29.13 -7.79 14.67
C LEU A 109 -30.04 -7.45 15.85
N VAL A 110 -29.51 -6.80 16.89
CA VAL A 110 -30.29 -6.36 18.05
C VAL A 110 -31.33 -5.33 17.62
N ALA A 111 -30.95 -4.30 16.86
CA ALA A 111 -31.88 -3.28 16.39
C ALA A 111 -32.99 -3.85 15.50
N LYS A 112 -32.65 -4.83 14.64
CA LYS A 112 -33.64 -5.53 13.82
C LYS A 112 -34.61 -6.34 14.68
N ALA A 113 -34.10 -7.10 15.65
CA ALA A 113 -34.92 -7.86 16.58
C ALA A 113 -35.86 -6.95 17.37
N GLU A 114 -35.34 -5.85 17.93
CA GLU A 114 -36.12 -4.84 18.66
C GLU A 114 -37.22 -4.24 17.79
N GLY A 115 -36.89 -3.85 16.55
CA GLY A 115 -37.85 -3.33 15.58
C GLY A 115 -38.96 -4.34 15.24
N GLU A 116 -38.60 -5.61 15.02
CA GLU A 116 -39.56 -6.69 14.78
C GLU A 116 -40.46 -6.94 15.98
N THR A 117 -39.93 -6.97 17.21
CA THR A 117 -40.75 -7.06 18.43
C THR A 117 -41.67 -5.87 18.60
N SER A 118 -41.19 -4.65 18.37
CA SER A 118 -42.00 -3.44 18.46
C SER A 118 -43.17 -3.48 17.48
N ARG A 119 -42.90 -3.88 16.21
CA ARG A 119 -43.93 -4.09 15.19
C ARG A 119 -44.93 -5.16 15.61
N PHE A 120 -44.45 -6.29 16.15
CA PHE A 120 -45.30 -7.38 16.59
C PHE A 120 -46.20 -6.97 17.76
N LEU A 121 -45.68 -6.25 18.76
CA LEU A 121 -46.46 -5.75 19.90
C LEU A 121 -47.55 -4.77 19.45
N ALA A 122 -47.22 -3.87 18.52
CA ALA A 122 -48.20 -2.96 17.92
C ALA A 122 -49.31 -3.74 17.18
N LEU A 123 -48.95 -4.74 16.39
CA LEU A 123 -49.91 -5.58 15.68
C LEU A 123 -50.78 -6.41 16.65
N LEU A 124 -50.19 -6.97 17.70
CA LEU A 124 -50.89 -7.74 18.72
C LEU A 124 -51.94 -6.87 19.43
N LYS A 125 -51.62 -5.60 19.72
CA LYS A 125 -52.56 -4.65 20.31
C LYS A 125 -53.79 -4.45 19.42
N GLU A 126 -53.61 -4.29 18.12
CA GLU A 126 -54.72 -4.13 17.17
C GLU A 126 -55.48 -5.44 16.92
N TYR A 127 -54.78 -6.57 16.85
CA TYR A 127 -55.39 -7.90 16.73
C TYR A 127 -56.34 -8.21 17.89
N LYS A 128 -55.96 -7.83 19.13
CA LYS A 128 -56.82 -7.97 20.32
C LYS A 128 -58.12 -7.17 20.22
N LYS A 129 -58.14 -6.04 19.49
CA LYS A 129 -59.35 -5.25 19.27
C LYS A 129 -60.28 -5.86 18.22
N ALA A 130 -59.72 -6.35 17.11
CA ALA A 130 -60.50 -6.88 15.99
C ALA A 130 -59.78 -8.06 15.29
N PRO A 131 -60.00 -9.31 15.73
CA PRO A 131 -59.20 -10.45 15.29
C PRO A 131 -59.50 -10.90 13.84
N GLU A 132 -60.78 -10.88 13.42
CA GLU A 132 -61.17 -11.40 12.09
C GLU A 132 -60.64 -10.55 10.94
N VAL A 133 -60.82 -9.23 11.01
CA VAL A 133 -60.37 -8.29 9.96
C VAL A 133 -58.84 -8.23 9.87
N THR A 134 -58.14 -8.33 11.01
CA THR A 134 -56.69 -8.29 11.07
C THR A 134 -56.07 -9.54 10.45
N ARG A 135 -56.64 -10.73 10.72
CA ARG A 135 -56.19 -11.99 10.10
C ARG A 135 -56.37 -11.97 8.58
N LYS A 136 -57.54 -11.50 8.11
CA LYS A 136 -57.83 -11.42 6.67
C LYS A 136 -56.89 -10.42 5.97
N ARG A 137 -56.59 -9.27 6.58
CA ARG A 137 -55.60 -8.32 6.05
C ARG A 137 -54.21 -8.96 5.93
N LEU A 138 -53.69 -9.55 7.01
CA LEU A 138 -52.36 -10.18 7.01
C LEU A 138 -52.24 -11.28 5.95
N TYR A 139 -53.29 -12.07 5.75
CA TYR A 139 -53.33 -13.10 4.71
C TYR A 139 -53.25 -12.50 3.31
N MET A 140 -54.02 -11.44 3.03
CA MET A 140 -53.98 -10.76 1.74
C MET A 140 -52.62 -10.09 1.50
N GLU A 141 -52.03 -9.44 2.51
CA GLU A 141 -50.67 -8.86 2.43
C GLU A 141 -49.60 -9.93 2.18
N ALA A 142 -49.68 -11.08 2.87
CA ALA A 142 -48.75 -12.17 2.67
C ALA A 142 -48.86 -12.76 1.25
N ILE A 143 -50.08 -12.96 0.76
CA ILE A 143 -50.32 -13.42 -0.63
C ILE A 143 -49.86 -12.37 -1.63
N GLU A 144 -50.14 -11.09 -1.41
CA GLU A 144 -49.69 -10.01 -2.29
C GLU A 144 -48.16 -9.97 -2.38
N SER A 145 -47.45 -10.08 -1.25
CA SER A 145 -45.98 -10.12 -1.25
C SER A 145 -45.43 -11.37 -1.93
N VAL A 146 -46.02 -12.54 -1.68
CA VAL A 146 -45.58 -13.81 -2.30
C VAL A 146 -45.87 -13.84 -3.79
N LEU A 147 -47.08 -13.45 -4.21
CA LEU A 147 -47.45 -13.40 -5.63
C LEU A 147 -46.77 -12.26 -6.37
N GLY A 148 -46.46 -11.14 -5.70
CA GLY A 148 -45.71 -10.02 -6.28
C GLY A 148 -44.24 -10.36 -6.52
N ASN A 149 -43.64 -11.20 -5.67
CA ASN A 149 -42.27 -11.70 -5.85
C ASN A 149 -42.19 -12.96 -6.73
N ALA A 150 -43.33 -13.61 -7.00
CA ALA A 150 -43.38 -14.77 -7.89
C ALA A 150 -43.55 -14.32 -9.35
N ASN A 151 -42.64 -14.75 -10.22
CA ASN A 151 -42.77 -14.56 -11.67
C ASN A 151 -43.94 -15.41 -12.21
N LYS A 152 -45.14 -14.82 -12.26
CA LYS A 152 -46.35 -15.51 -12.73
C LYS A 152 -46.46 -15.42 -14.26
N VAL A 153 -46.44 -16.57 -14.93
CA VAL A 153 -46.77 -16.70 -16.36
C VAL A 153 -48.20 -17.22 -16.47
N ILE A 154 -49.11 -16.41 -17.01
CA ILE A 154 -50.51 -16.80 -17.25
C ILE A 154 -50.62 -17.25 -18.70
N ILE A 155 -51.08 -18.49 -18.91
CA ILE A 155 -51.34 -19.06 -20.23
C ILE A 155 -52.86 -19.09 -20.41
N ASP A 156 -53.38 -18.28 -21.32
CA ASP A 156 -54.79 -18.31 -21.72
C ASP A 156 -54.94 -19.40 -22.79
N SER A 157 -55.46 -20.56 -22.40
CA SER A 157 -55.80 -21.64 -23.32
C SER A 157 -57.19 -21.39 -23.91
N GLY A 158 -57.29 -20.33 -24.70
CA GLY A 158 -58.40 -20.05 -25.60
C GLY A 158 -57.98 -20.38 -27.03
N ASP A 159 -58.07 -21.66 -27.37
CA ASP A 159 -58.10 -22.20 -28.73
C ASP A 159 -56.79 -22.24 -29.56
N ALA A 160 -56.59 -23.42 -30.15
CA ALA A 160 -55.65 -23.81 -31.21
C ALA A 160 -54.18 -23.31 -31.21
N SER A 161 -53.27 -24.25 -30.98
CA SER A 161 -51.88 -24.30 -31.51
C SER A 161 -50.99 -23.08 -31.24
N ASN A 162 -50.37 -23.04 -30.06
CA ASN A 162 -49.24 -22.15 -29.80
C ASN A 162 -48.03 -22.97 -29.34
N ILE A 163 -46.96 -22.96 -30.15
CA ILE A 163 -45.68 -23.60 -29.83
C ILE A 163 -45.17 -22.97 -28.53
N MET A 164 -45.02 -23.79 -27.49
CA MET A 164 -44.45 -23.39 -26.20
C MET A 164 -42.99 -22.95 -26.40
N TYR A 165 -42.76 -21.66 -26.66
CA TYR A 165 -41.48 -21.04 -26.43
C TYR A 165 -41.48 -20.48 -25.01
N LEU A 166 -41.05 -21.30 -24.06
CA LEU A 166 -40.65 -20.83 -22.74
C LEU A 166 -39.23 -20.28 -22.88
N PRO A 167 -39.01 -18.94 -22.87
CA PRO A 167 -37.67 -18.39 -22.81
C PRO A 167 -37.11 -18.63 -21.40
N LEU A 168 -36.56 -19.83 -21.18
CA LEU A 168 -35.81 -20.19 -19.99
C LEU A 168 -34.70 -19.16 -19.70
N ASP A 169 -34.14 -18.56 -20.76
CA ASP A 169 -33.06 -17.59 -20.71
C ASP A 169 -33.45 -16.29 -19.95
N LYS A 170 -34.70 -15.80 -20.11
CA LYS A 170 -35.17 -14.59 -19.39
C LYS A 170 -35.57 -14.87 -17.93
N MET A 171 -36.01 -16.09 -17.62
CA MET A 171 -36.32 -16.51 -16.25
C MET A 171 -35.04 -16.73 -15.42
N LEU A 172 -33.99 -17.29 -16.03
CA LEU A 172 -32.69 -17.46 -15.38
C LEU A 172 -31.99 -16.11 -15.15
N GLN A 173 -32.17 -15.15 -16.05
CA GLN A 173 -31.59 -13.81 -15.92
C GLN A 173 -32.26 -12.99 -14.80
N GLY A 174 -33.58 -13.15 -14.59
CA GLY A 174 -34.29 -12.57 -13.44
C GLY A 174 -33.90 -13.20 -12.10
N ALA A 175 -33.66 -14.52 -12.07
CA ALA A 175 -33.14 -15.22 -10.89
C ALA A 175 -31.68 -14.84 -10.57
N ALA A 176 -30.85 -14.58 -11.58
CA ALA A 176 -29.46 -14.14 -11.42
C ALA A 176 -29.33 -12.67 -10.97
N ALA A 177 -30.38 -11.86 -11.11
CA ALA A 177 -30.40 -10.46 -10.68
C ALA A 177 -30.69 -10.28 -9.17
N GLY A 178 -31.15 -11.33 -8.47
CA GLY A 178 -31.49 -11.29 -7.04
C GLY A 178 -30.40 -11.78 -6.08
N LEU A 179 -29.27 -12.28 -6.58
CA LEU A 179 -28.13 -12.66 -5.73
C LEU A 179 -27.16 -11.47 -5.61
N PRO A 180 -26.76 -11.04 -4.41
CA PRO A 180 -25.72 -10.04 -4.26
C PRO A 180 -24.43 -10.60 -4.89
N ARG A 181 -23.96 -9.96 -5.96
CA ARG A 181 -22.67 -10.26 -6.57
C ARG A 181 -21.58 -10.02 -5.54
N PHE A 182 -21.05 -11.10 -4.96
CA PHE A 182 -19.81 -11.07 -4.23
C PHE A 182 -18.70 -10.74 -5.24
N ASN A 183 -18.33 -9.46 -5.29
CA ASN A 183 -17.31 -8.95 -6.19
C ASN A 183 -15.94 -9.37 -5.64
N GLN A 184 -15.51 -10.59 -5.97
CA GLN A 184 -14.12 -10.98 -5.77
C GLN A 184 -13.31 -10.30 -6.87
N SER A 185 -12.79 -9.12 -6.56
CA SER A 185 -11.79 -8.44 -7.37
C SER A 185 -10.51 -9.27 -7.42
N THR A 186 -10.42 -10.19 -8.38
CA THR A 186 -9.15 -10.80 -8.80
C THR A 186 -8.43 -9.83 -9.73
N SER A 187 -7.71 -8.88 -9.12
CA SER A 187 -6.75 -7.98 -9.76
C SER A 187 -5.41 -8.67 -10.10
N ALA A 188 -5.43 -9.96 -10.44
CA ALA A 188 -4.21 -10.76 -10.61
C ALA A 188 -3.90 -11.19 -12.06
N ASP A 189 -4.85 -11.13 -13.02
CA ASP A 189 -4.62 -11.65 -14.39
C ASP A 189 -4.39 -10.57 -15.47
N GLN A 190 -4.58 -9.28 -15.16
CA GLN A 190 -4.38 -8.21 -16.15
C GLN A 190 -2.93 -7.68 -16.24
N GLY A 191 -2.05 -8.05 -15.31
CA GLY A 191 -0.66 -7.58 -15.29
C GLY A 191 0.34 -8.41 -16.11
N ILE A 192 -0.05 -9.61 -16.55
CA ILE A 192 0.86 -10.55 -17.23
C ILE A 192 0.70 -10.45 -18.76
N ARG A 193 -0.51 -10.23 -19.26
CA ARG A 193 -0.77 -10.14 -20.71
C ARG A 193 -0.19 -8.88 -21.38
N SER A 194 -0.03 -7.80 -20.62
CA SER A 194 0.57 -6.55 -21.11
C SER A 194 2.10 -6.60 -21.21
N ARG A 195 2.79 -7.42 -20.40
CA ARG A 195 4.26 -7.56 -20.49
C ARG A 195 4.72 -8.46 -21.64
N THR A 196 3.92 -9.46 -22.04
CA THR A 196 4.28 -10.35 -23.15
C THR A 196 4.24 -9.64 -24.51
N ASN A 197 3.43 -8.59 -24.65
CA ASN A 197 3.31 -7.82 -25.89
C ASN A 197 4.39 -6.73 -26.06
N GLU A 198 5.05 -6.28 -24.98
CA GLU A 198 6.14 -5.28 -25.08
C GLU A 198 7.51 -5.90 -25.43
N ILE A 199 7.68 -7.20 -25.23
CA ILE A 199 8.97 -7.88 -25.49
C ILE A 199 9.18 -8.16 -27.00
N GLN A 200 8.11 -8.23 -27.80
CA GLN A 200 8.23 -8.56 -29.24
C GLN A 200 8.54 -7.38 -30.16
N THR A 201 8.40 -6.12 -29.73
CA THR A 201 8.59 -4.94 -30.61
C THR A 201 9.96 -4.27 -30.51
N ARG A 202 10.88 -4.74 -29.67
CA ARG A 202 12.25 -4.21 -29.62
C ARG A 202 13.21 -5.01 -30.53
N LYS A 203 13.21 -4.65 -31.82
CA LYS A 203 14.31 -4.98 -32.76
C LYS A 203 15.67 -4.55 -32.16
N PRO A 204 16.71 -5.40 -32.14
CA PRO A 204 18.04 -4.97 -31.76
C PRO A 204 18.69 -4.20 -32.92
N ARG A 205 18.95 -2.90 -32.76
CA ARG A 205 19.88 -2.17 -33.64
C ARG A 205 21.31 -2.59 -33.28
N ARG A 206 21.84 -3.58 -34.00
CA ARG A 206 23.28 -3.82 -34.08
C ARG A 206 23.91 -2.64 -34.84
N SER A 207 24.66 -1.79 -34.14
CA SER A 207 25.55 -0.81 -34.79
C SER A 207 26.85 -1.52 -35.19
N SER A 208 27.09 -1.62 -36.49
CA SER A 208 28.38 -1.96 -37.06
C SER A 208 29.20 -0.68 -37.30
N ARG A 209 30.29 -0.55 -36.55
CA ARG A 209 31.52 0.24 -36.75
C ARG A 209 32.53 -0.41 -35.79
N GLU A 210 33.76 -0.75 -36.11
CA GLU A 210 34.72 -0.26 -37.09
C GLU A 210 35.92 -1.23 -37.03
N THR A 211 36.38 -1.76 -38.16
CA THR A 211 37.78 -2.20 -38.33
C THR A 211 38.06 -2.24 -39.83
N ARG A 212 38.75 -1.23 -40.36
CA ARG A 212 40.00 -1.38 -41.11
C ARG A 212 40.56 0.00 -41.47
#